data_AF-A0A8H5Z5K5-F1
#
_entry.id   AF-A0A8H5Z5K5-F1
#
_cell.length_a   1.000
_cell.length_b   1.000
_cell.length_c   1.000
_cell.angle_alpha   90.00
_cell.angle_beta   90.00
_cell.angle_gamma   90.00
#
_symmetry.space_group_name_H-M   'P 1'
#
loop_
_entity.id
_entity.type
_entity.pdbx_description
1 polymer ?
#
loop_
_entity_poly.entity_id
_entity_poly.type
_entity_poly.pdbx_seq_one_letter_code
_entity_poly.pdbx_strand_id
1 'polypeptide(L)'
;MSVSKSEPILIVGGGAFGLSTVVHLLRAGYKDITVLDKDEEIPSRWSAANDLNKIVRAEYEDPLYQDLTVAIEAWQTPLFAPHFHQVGFLHCVSGKAPKEALDTLNRFRAAAERDPRMRSHLSPLDSQKDISDAVWQYKDSAFPGWNGYFNRFDGYAHSGNALKSIFLATRAQGVKYILGAAGAVSEIVYEKTSSGRKAKGVKTTSGLFYPSNLVVVSVGAAGAKLVPEIGKQLVAKSWSVAHLHLTDDETSALRGIPVTYARDLGFFFEPDPKTNLLKLCPMGGGFINTDPKTGISHAPTDLKQSAFLPEGDEKQLRELVRQTLPQFADRPFVKKTLCWFADTADSDFIIDYVLNTSSSVLFLSGDSGHGFKFFPIFGGFVKDLLQSEKGEQPEARWRWKNRKTDEAKGDWGGAVSWRLGNSTELVDIQPVGQTKL
;
A
#
# COMPACT_ATOMS: atom_id res chain seq x y z
N MET A 1 -1.99 -7.80 29.90
CA MET A 1 -1.83 -6.54 30.66
C MET A 1 -2.10 -5.40 29.71
N SER A 2 -2.96 -4.46 30.07
CA SER A 2 -3.23 -3.27 29.25
C SER A 2 -2.09 -2.27 29.37
N VAL A 3 -1.68 -1.68 28.25
CA VAL A 3 -0.64 -0.63 28.20
C VAL A 3 -1.23 0.65 28.78
N SER A 4 -0.54 1.26 29.74
CA SER A 4 -1.03 2.49 30.37
C SER A 4 -1.05 3.64 29.37
N LYS A 5 -2.03 4.54 29.49
CA LYS A 5 -2.14 5.73 28.62
C LYS A 5 -0.97 6.71 28.76
N SER A 6 -0.23 6.62 29.87
CA SER A 6 0.98 7.41 30.14
C SER A 6 2.28 6.66 29.86
N GLU A 7 2.23 5.37 29.48
CA GLU A 7 3.45 4.64 29.14
C GLU A 7 4.01 5.14 27.81
N PRO A 8 5.36 5.29 27.70
CA PRO A 8 6.00 5.61 26.43
C PRO A 8 5.74 4.53 25.38
N ILE A 9 5.35 4.94 24.19
CA ILE A 9 5.18 4.07 23.02
C ILE A 9 6.12 4.55 21.91
N LEU A 10 6.95 3.63 21.42
CA LEU A 10 7.76 3.88 20.22
C LEU A 10 7.08 3.25 19.01
N ILE A 11 6.95 4.03 17.94
CA ILE A 11 6.47 3.56 16.64
C ILE A 11 7.62 3.69 15.65
N VAL A 12 8.12 2.56 15.14
CA VAL A 12 9.17 2.51 14.13
C VAL A 12 8.51 2.46 12.75
N GLY A 13 8.74 3.49 11.94
CA GLY A 13 8.11 3.72 10.64
C GLY A 13 7.03 4.79 10.69
N GLY A 14 7.26 5.92 10.01
CA GLY A 14 6.33 7.03 9.83
C GLY A 14 5.51 6.94 8.54
N GLY A 15 5.24 5.71 8.06
CA GLY A 15 4.39 5.45 6.90
C GLY A 15 2.89 5.46 7.24
N ALA A 16 2.05 4.97 6.32
CA ALA A 16 0.60 4.95 6.49
C ALA A 16 0.16 4.22 7.78
N PHE A 17 0.63 3.00 8.04
CA PHE A 17 0.22 2.25 9.23
C PHE A 17 0.71 2.89 10.53
N GLY A 18 1.95 3.39 10.56
CA GLY A 18 2.50 4.11 11.70
C GLY A 18 1.72 5.39 12.02
N LEU A 19 1.50 6.25 11.03
CA LEU A 19 0.74 7.50 11.23
C LEU A 19 -0.73 7.25 11.58
N SER A 20 -1.36 6.22 11.00
CA SER A 20 -2.72 5.84 11.37
C SER A 20 -2.81 5.41 12.84
N THR A 21 -1.82 4.61 13.27
CA THR A 21 -1.66 4.19 14.67
C THR A 21 -1.56 5.40 15.58
N VAL A 22 -0.69 6.37 15.27
CA VAL A 22 -0.56 7.62 16.05
C VAL A 22 -1.92 8.32 16.24
N VAL A 23 -2.68 8.52 15.15
CA VAL A 23 -3.99 9.19 15.21
C VAL A 23 -4.94 8.49 16.18
N HIS A 24 -4.99 7.16 16.13
CA HIS A 24 -5.95 6.38 16.93
C HIS A 24 -5.50 6.24 18.39
N LEU A 25 -4.19 6.18 18.64
CA LEU A 25 -3.66 6.22 20.00
C LEU A 25 -3.90 7.58 20.67
N LEU A 26 -3.67 8.69 19.97
CA LEU A 26 -4.00 10.02 20.47
C LEU A 26 -5.50 10.15 20.82
N ARG A 27 -6.38 9.72 19.90
CA ARG A 27 -7.84 9.70 20.14
C ARG A 27 -8.24 8.83 21.33
N ALA A 28 -7.50 7.75 21.58
CA ALA A 28 -7.70 6.86 22.72
C ALA A 28 -6.99 7.34 24.01
N GLY A 29 -6.42 8.55 24.01
CA GLY A 29 -5.86 9.20 25.19
C GLY A 29 -4.42 8.83 25.54
N TYR A 30 -3.69 8.12 24.67
CA TYR A 30 -2.26 7.87 24.87
C TYR A 30 -1.47 9.18 24.67
N LYS A 31 -0.53 9.47 25.58
CA LYS A 31 0.10 10.80 25.68
C LYS A 31 1.58 10.87 25.29
N ASP A 32 2.33 9.78 25.42
CA ASP A 32 3.77 9.77 25.16
C ASP A 32 4.10 8.86 23.98
N ILE A 33 3.96 9.40 22.77
CA ILE A 33 4.19 8.69 21.50
C ILE A 33 5.41 9.31 20.81
N THR A 34 6.37 8.47 20.46
CA THR A 34 7.51 8.85 19.62
C THR A 34 7.54 7.99 18.36
N VAL A 35 7.62 8.64 17.20
CA VAL A 35 7.78 7.99 15.91
C VAL A 35 9.23 8.10 15.46
N LEU A 36 9.83 6.99 15.04
CA LEU A 36 11.17 6.94 14.47
C LEU A 36 11.08 6.55 12.99
N ASP A 37 11.67 7.34 12.09
CA ASP A 37 11.80 6.98 10.66
C ASP A 37 13.25 7.20 10.20
N LYS A 38 13.67 6.40 9.21
CA LYS A 38 15.02 6.49 8.66
C LYS A 38 15.19 7.63 7.66
N ASP A 39 14.09 8.15 7.13
CA ASP A 39 14.13 9.28 6.21
C ASP A 39 14.15 10.61 6.98
N GLU A 40 14.69 11.65 6.35
CA GLU A 40 14.84 12.99 6.93
C GLU A 40 13.50 13.74 7.03
N GLU A 41 12.48 13.27 6.31
CA GLU A 41 11.16 13.88 6.27
C GLU A 41 10.01 12.86 6.27
N ILE A 42 8.84 13.33 6.67
CA ILE A 42 7.57 12.64 6.48
C ILE A 42 6.74 13.44 5.46
N PRO A 43 6.27 12.83 4.37
CA PRO A 43 6.29 11.39 4.07
C PRO A 43 7.66 10.84 3.65
N SER A 44 8.02 9.68 4.20
CA SER A 44 9.27 8.97 3.89
C SER A 44 9.31 8.54 2.42
N ARG A 45 10.44 8.73 1.72
CA ARG A 45 10.67 8.27 0.34
C ARG A 45 10.66 6.75 0.21
N TRP A 46 10.75 6.05 1.35
CA TRP A 46 10.69 4.59 1.44
C TRP A 46 9.28 4.05 1.67
N SER A 47 8.32 4.92 1.94
CA SER A 47 6.94 4.50 2.15
C SER A 47 6.26 4.22 0.81
N ALA A 48 5.68 3.03 0.64
CA ALA A 48 4.82 2.73 -0.50
C ALA A 48 3.63 3.71 -0.66
N ALA A 49 3.25 4.39 0.42
CA ALA A 49 2.17 5.36 0.45
C ALA A 49 2.63 6.80 0.11
N ASN A 50 3.94 7.06 0.04
CA ASN A 50 4.46 8.34 -0.45
C ASN A 50 4.39 8.37 -1.98
N ASP A 51 3.24 8.80 -2.47
CA ASP A 51 2.84 8.72 -3.88
C ASP A 51 1.90 9.90 -4.17
N LEU A 52 1.70 10.25 -5.45
CA LEU A 52 0.76 11.29 -5.83
C LEU A 52 -0.67 10.87 -5.53
N ASN A 53 -1.02 9.61 -5.79
CA ASN A 53 -2.38 9.09 -5.72
C ASN A 53 -2.37 7.61 -5.31
N LYS A 54 -3.40 7.12 -4.63
CA LYS A 54 -3.67 5.68 -4.46
C LYS A 54 -5.16 5.41 -4.59
N ILE A 55 -5.52 4.27 -5.17
CA ILE A 55 -6.91 3.87 -5.37
C ILE A 55 -7.59 3.69 -4.00
N VAL A 56 -8.76 4.30 -3.84
CA VAL A 56 -9.67 4.11 -2.71
C VAL A 56 -10.96 3.53 -3.29
N ARG A 57 -11.10 2.21 -3.19
CA ARG A 57 -12.24 1.46 -3.75
C ARG A 57 -12.81 0.46 -2.75
N ALA A 58 -14.11 0.27 -2.78
CA ALA A 58 -14.87 -0.53 -1.82
C ALA A 58 -15.08 -2.00 -2.21
N GLU A 59 -15.06 -2.37 -3.48
CA GLU A 59 -15.28 -3.78 -3.86
C GLU A 59 -14.16 -4.76 -3.40
N TYR A 60 -14.55 -5.82 -2.70
CA TYR A 60 -13.74 -6.98 -2.34
C TYR A 60 -14.55 -8.27 -2.50
N GLU A 61 -13.93 -9.33 -3.00
CA GLU A 61 -14.57 -10.66 -3.03
C GLU A 61 -14.65 -11.30 -1.65
N ASP A 62 -13.74 -10.91 -0.74
CA ASP A 62 -13.68 -11.38 0.63
C ASP A 62 -14.62 -10.54 1.53
N PRO A 63 -15.58 -11.16 2.23
CA PRO A 63 -16.55 -10.43 3.07
C PRO A 63 -15.90 -9.59 4.19
N LEU A 64 -14.82 -10.06 4.80
CA LEU A 64 -14.15 -9.30 5.86
C LEU A 64 -13.60 -8.00 5.31
N TYR A 65 -12.93 -8.04 4.16
CA TYR A 65 -12.42 -6.81 3.53
C TYR A 65 -13.52 -5.96 2.94
N GLN A 66 -14.60 -6.58 2.44
CA GLN A 66 -15.79 -5.87 1.97
C GLN A 66 -16.42 -5.04 3.11
N ASP A 67 -16.43 -5.54 4.33
CA ASP A 67 -16.96 -4.81 5.49
C ASP A 67 -16.08 -3.64 5.90
N LEU A 68 -14.75 -3.77 5.77
CA LEU A 68 -13.79 -2.68 6.07
C LEU A 68 -13.89 -1.48 5.13
N THR A 69 -14.73 -1.56 4.10
CA THR A 69 -14.87 -0.50 3.08
C THR A 69 -15.66 0.69 3.59
N VAL A 70 -16.21 0.61 4.81
CA VAL A 70 -16.53 1.77 5.66
C VAL A 70 -15.36 2.75 5.80
N ALA A 71 -14.13 2.33 5.48
CA ALA A 71 -12.99 3.22 5.31
C ALA A 71 -13.28 4.42 4.39
N ILE A 72 -14.16 4.28 3.38
CA ILE A 72 -14.57 5.40 2.52
C ILE A 72 -15.28 6.49 3.31
N GLU A 73 -16.13 6.14 4.27
CA GLU A 73 -16.75 7.12 5.18
C GLU A 73 -15.70 7.80 6.05
N ALA A 74 -14.69 7.04 6.50
CA ALA A 74 -13.58 7.60 7.27
C ALA A 74 -12.71 8.56 6.44
N TRP A 75 -12.56 8.33 5.13
CA TRP A 75 -11.94 9.25 4.18
C TRP A 75 -12.71 10.57 4.06
N GLN A 76 -14.01 10.60 4.35
CA GLN A 76 -14.84 11.81 4.30
C GLN A 76 -14.81 12.62 5.62
N THR A 77 -14.06 12.19 6.64
CA THR A 77 -13.91 12.94 7.89
C THR A 77 -12.94 14.12 7.73
N PRO A 78 -13.03 15.20 8.53
CA PRO A 78 -12.28 16.45 8.29
C PRO A 78 -10.77 16.31 8.13
N LEU A 79 -10.16 15.33 8.80
CA LEU A 79 -8.73 15.09 8.75
C LEU A 79 -8.26 14.43 7.43
N PHE A 80 -9.14 13.69 6.77
CA PHE A 80 -8.84 12.91 5.56
C PHE A 80 -9.54 13.43 4.30
N ALA A 81 -10.70 14.07 4.43
CA ALA A 81 -11.54 14.56 3.34
C ALA A 81 -10.80 15.45 2.33
N PRO A 82 -9.89 16.37 2.73
CA PRO A 82 -9.13 17.18 1.78
C PRO A 82 -8.26 16.39 0.82
N HIS A 83 -8.02 15.11 1.09
CA HIS A 83 -7.14 14.25 0.31
C HIS A 83 -7.90 13.18 -0.47
N PHE A 84 -9.22 13.04 -0.33
CA PHE A 84 -10.03 12.04 -1.00
C PHE A 84 -10.81 12.65 -2.17
N HIS A 85 -10.75 11.99 -3.32
CA HIS A 85 -11.34 12.39 -4.59
C HIS A 85 -12.26 11.29 -5.09
N GLN A 86 -13.57 11.47 -4.87
CA GLN A 86 -14.60 10.51 -5.26
C GLN A 86 -15.02 10.72 -6.73
N VAL A 87 -14.06 10.54 -7.64
CA VAL A 87 -14.27 10.72 -9.09
C VAL A 87 -14.78 9.46 -9.79
N GLY A 88 -14.98 8.38 -9.04
CA GLY A 88 -15.37 7.08 -9.53
C GLY A 88 -14.21 6.22 -10.02
N PHE A 89 -14.52 4.95 -10.31
CA PHE A 89 -13.58 3.90 -10.69
C PHE A 89 -14.13 3.13 -11.90
N LEU A 90 -13.50 3.28 -13.06
CA LEU A 90 -13.76 2.45 -14.24
C LEU A 90 -12.98 1.16 -14.09
N HIS A 91 -13.69 0.08 -13.74
CA HIS A 91 -13.11 -1.23 -13.56
C HIS A 91 -13.36 -2.07 -14.79
N CYS A 92 -12.32 -2.28 -15.58
CA CYS A 92 -12.42 -2.91 -16.89
C CYS A 92 -11.39 -4.02 -17.08
N VAL A 93 -11.57 -4.71 -18.19
CA VAL A 93 -10.56 -5.52 -18.88
C VAL A 93 -10.51 -5.10 -20.35
N SER A 94 -9.37 -5.28 -21.01
CA SER A 94 -9.27 -5.03 -22.46
C SER A 94 -9.90 -6.19 -23.27
N GLY A 95 -10.12 -5.98 -24.56
CA GLY A 95 -10.62 -7.03 -25.46
C GLY A 95 -9.67 -8.21 -25.66
N LYS A 96 -8.40 -8.10 -25.23
CA LYS A 96 -7.41 -9.18 -25.26
C LYS A 96 -7.14 -9.77 -23.87
N ALA A 97 -7.93 -9.38 -22.87
CA ALA A 97 -7.69 -9.81 -21.51
C ALA A 97 -7.79 -11.33 -21.37
N PRO A 98 -6.89 -11.95 -20.58
CA PRO A 98 -6.96 -13.37 -20.29
C PRO A 98 -8.20 -13.67 -19.44
N LYS A 99 -8.66 -14.93 -19.48
CA LYS A 99 -9.86 -15.37 -18.77
C LYS A 99 -9.79 -15.07 -17.26
N GLU A 100 -8.62 -15.21 -16.67
CA GLU A 100 -8.35 -14.95 -15.25
C GLU A 100 -8.65 -13.49 -14.87
N ALA A 101 -8.34 -12.54 -15.76
CA ALA A 101 -8.62 -11.13 -15.56
C ALA A 101 -10.13 -10.85 -15.57
N LEU A 102 -10.83 -11.44 -16.54
CA LEU A 102 -12.28 -11.32 -16.69
C LEU A 102 -13.02 -11.98 -15.52
N ASP A 103 -12.62 -13.19 -15.13
CA ASP A 103 -13.22 -13.90 -14.00
C ASP A 103 -13.05 -13.10 -12.71
N THR A 104 -11.87 -12.50 -12.50
CA THR A 104 -11.64 -11.59 -11.37
C THR A 104 -12.53 -10.35 -11.46
N LEU A 105 -12.64 -9.72 -12.63
CA LEU A 105 -13.56 -8.59 -12.82
C LEU A 105 -15.00 -8.94 -12.41
N ASN A 106 -15.49 -10.08 -12.85
CA ASN A 106 -16.84 -10.56 -12.56
C ASN A 106 -17.06 -10.83 -11.06
N ARG A 107 -16.07 -11.39 -10.34
CA ARG A 107 -16.20 -11.61 -8.89
C ARG A 107 -16.33 -10.30 -8.11
N PHE A 108 -15.53 -9.28 -8.46
CA PHE A 108 -15.64 -7.96 -7.81
C PHE A 108 -16.93 -7.25 -8.20
N ARG A 109 -17.37 -7.33 -9.46
CA ARG A 109 -18.68 -6.82 -9.89
C ARG A 109 -19.81 -7.45 -9.08
N ALA A 110 -19.81 -8.77 -8.95
CA ALA A 110 -20.82 -9.49 -8.17
C ALA A 110 -20.78 -9.14 -6.68
N ALA A 111 -19.61 -8.83 -6.11
CA ALA A 111 -19.53 -8.30 -4.75
C ALA A 111 -20.16 -6.90 -4.65
N ALA A 112 -19.84 -6.02 -5.61
CA ALA A 112 -20.36 -4.66 -5.64
C ALA A 112 -21.90 -4.62 -5.83
N GLU A 113 -22.45 -5.47 -6.69
CA GLU A 113 -23.90 -5.56 -6.95
C GLU A 113 -24.69 -6.11 -5.76
N ARG A 114 -24.04 -6.88 -4.88
CA ARG A 114 -24.65 -7.42 -3.65
C ARG A 114 -24.65 -6.43 -2.50
N ASP A 115 -23.76 -5.44 -2.51
CA ASP A 115 -23.65 -4.44 -1.45
C ASP A 115 -24.68 -3.30 -1.68
N PRO A 116 -25.66 -3.10 -0.77
CA PRO A 116 -26.65 -2.04 -0.91
C PRO A 116 -26.05 -0.63 -0.97
N ARG A 117 -24.85 -0.42 -0.42
CA ARG A 117 -24.16 0.87 -0.40
C ARG A 117 -23.59 1.24 -1.77
N MET A 118 -23.23 0.25 -2.58
CA MET A 118 -22.59 0.46 -3.89
C MET A 118 -23.52 0.24 -5.07
N ARG A 119 -24.50 -0.67 -4.95
CA ARG A 119 -25.34 -1.12 -6.07
C ARG A 119 -25.94 0.02 -6.89
N SER A 120 -26.40 1.09 -6.24
CA SER A 120 -26.98 2.28 -6.89
C SER A 120 -25.97 3.15 -7.65
N HIS A 121 -24.67 2.94 -7.44
CA HIS A 121 -23.58 3.69 -8.06
C HIS A 121 -22.96 2.98 -9.26
N LEU A 122 -23.37 1.73 -9.53
CA LEU A 122 -22.82 0.90 -10.59
C LEU A 122 -23.50 1.17 -11.94
N SER A 123 -22.70 1.21 -13.00
CA SER A 123 -23.19 1.20 -14.38
C SER A 123 -22.39 0.19 -15.20
N PRO A 124 -23.04 -0.72 -15.95
CA PRO A 124 -22.32 -1.62 -16.84
C PRO A 124 -21.64 -0.83 -17.96
N LEU A 125 -20.52 -1.37 -18.45
CA LEU A 125 -19.76 -0.83 -19.58
C LEU A 125 -19.53 -1.99 -20.55
N ASP A 126 -20.43 -2.17 -21.50
CA ASP A 126 -20.42 -3.32 -22.42
C ASP A 126 -19.85 -2.94 -23.80
N SER A 127 -19.57 -1.65 -24.01
CA SER A 127 -19.03 -1.12 -25.26
C SER A 127 -18.15 0.12 -25.06
N GLN A 128 -17.35 0.45 -26.07
CA GLN A 128 -16.63 1.73 -26.18
C GLN A 128 -17.57 2.94 -26.01
N LYS A 129 -18.80 2.83 -26.53
CA LYS A 129 -19.79 3.89 -26.44
C LYS A 129 -20.20 4.14 -24.98
N ASP A 130 -20.44 3.09 -24.21
CA ASP A 130 -20.81 3.23 -22.79
C ASP A 130 -19.70 3.92 -21.99
N ILE A 131 -18.44 3.60 -22.28
CA ILE A 131 -17.27 4.24 -21.66
C ILE A 131 -17.21 5.74 -22.01
N SER A 132 -17.39 6.07 -23.30
CA SER A 132 -17.32 7.45 -23.79
C SER A 132 -18.51 8.29 -23.33
N ASP A 133 -19.70 7.70 -23.21
CA ASP A 133 -20.89 8.33 -22.65
C ASP A 133 -20.71 8.59 -21.14
N ALA A 134 -20.05 7.67 -20.42
CA ALA A 134 -19.76 7.82 -18.98
C ALA A 134 -18.65 8.84 -18.71
N VAL A 135 -17.66 8.95 -19.62
CA VAL A 135 -16.50 9.84 -19.50
C VAL A 135 -16.28 10.54 -20.84
N TRP A 136 -16.83 11.74 -20.98
CA TRP A 136 -16.78 12.49 -22.24
C TRP A 136 -15.35 12.80 -22.72
N GLN A 137 -14.37 12.87 -21.81
CA GLN A 137 -12.96 13.05 -22.14
C GLN A 137 -12.38 11.88 -22.98
N TYR A 138 -13.08 10.74 -23.03
CA TYR A 138 -12.71 9.53 -23.78
C TYR A 138 -13.36 9.40 -25.15
N LYS A 139 -14.07 10.43 -25.62
CA LYS A 139 -14.79 10.41 -26.91
C LYS A 139 -13.93 10.01 -28.12
N ASP A 140 -12.63 10.30 -28.10
CA ASP A 140 -11.69 10.05 -29.20
C ASP A 140 -10.81 8.80 -28.95
N SER A 141 -11.09 8.05 -27.89
CA SER A 141 -10.31 6.89 -27.45
C SER A 141 -10.87 5.57 -28.00
N ALA A 142 -10.01 4.59 -28.25
CA ALA A 142 -10.37 3.40 -29.01
C ALA A 142 -11.03 2.28 -28.18
N PHE A 143 -10.60 2.06 -26.92
CA PHE A 143 -11.13 1.03 -26.01
C PHE A 143 -11.46 -0.34 -26.69
N PRO A 144 -10.50 -0.96 -27.40
CA PRO A 144 -10.79 -2.11 -28.27
C PRO A 144 -11.27 -3.33 -27.49
N GLY A 145 -12.59 -3.61 -27.59
CA GLY A 145 -13.23 -4.74 -26.90
C GLY A 145 -13.25 -4.62 -25.37
N TRP A 146 -13.03 -3.42 -24.82
CA TRP A 146 -13.08 -3.22 -23.39
C TRP A 146 -14.48 -3.47 -22.85
N ASN A 147 -14.54 -4.11 -21.68
CA ASN A 147 -15.78 -4.34 -20.95
C ASN A 147 -15.54 -4.24 -19.44
N GLY A 148 -16.60 -3.94 -18.69
CA GLY A 148 -16.58 -3.90 -17.24
C GLY A 148 -17.72 -3.11 -16.62
N TYR A 149 -17.40 -2.30 -15.61
CA TYR A 149 -18.40 -1.46 -14.94
C TYR A 149 -17.76 -0.18 -14.40
N PHE A 150 -18.58 0.86 -14.28
CA PHE A 150 -18.24 2.11 -13.61
C PHE A 150 -18.82 2.11 -12.20
N ASN A 151 -17.98 2.24 -11.18
CA ASN A 151 -18.40 2.46 -9.81
C ASN A 151 -18.18 3.92 -9.38
N ARG A 152 -19.26 4.70 -9.24
CA ARG A 152 -19.19 6.11 -8.79
C ARG A 152 -19.00 6.27 -7.28
N PHE A 153 -19.10 5.19 -6.52
CA PHE A 153 -18.86 5.20 -5.07
C PHE A 153 -17.37 5.36 -4.73
N ASP A 154 -16.50 5.00 -5.67
CA ASP A 154 -15.07 4.90 -5.46
C ASP A 154 -14.30 6.14 -5.94
N GLY A 155 -12.98 6.10 -5.79
CA GLY A 155 -12.09 7.10 -6.36
C GLY A 155 -10.64 6.86 -5.95
N TYR A 156 -9.96 7.94 -5.58
CA TYR A 156 -8.58 7.88 -5.12
C TYR A 156 -8.31 8.87 -3.99
N ALA A 157 -7.17 8.74 -3.34
CA ALA A 157 -6.68 9.75 -2.42
C ALA A 157 -5.26 10.21 -2.76
N HIS A 158 -4.98 11.50 -2.55
CA HIS A 158 -3.65 12.07 -2.66
C HIS A 158 -2.77 11.61 -1.49
N SER A 159 -2.11 10.46 -1.66
CA SER A 159 -1.59 9.69 -0.53
C SER A 159 -0.43 10.36 0.19
N GLY A 160 0.54 10.93 -0.53
CA GLY A 160 1.65 11.69 0.06
C GLY A 160 1.15 12.93 0.83
N ASN A 161 0.13 13.62 0.29
CA ASN A 161 -0.49 14.78 0.96
C ASN A 161 -1.23 14.37 2.23
N ALA A 162 -1.95 13.24 2.20
CA ALA A 162 -2.61 12.69 3.36
C ALA A 162 -1.59 12.38 4.46
N LEU A 163 -0.51 11.64 4.15
CA LEU A 163 0.56 11.35 5.11
C LEU A 163 1.15 12.63 5.73
N LYS A 164 1.47 13.62 4.89
CA LYS A 164 2.02 14.91 5.33
C LYS A 164 1.07 15.65 6.26
N SER A 165 -0.21 15.70 5.91
CA SER A 165 -1.25 16.36 6.70
C SER A 165 -1.43 15.69 8.06
N ILE A 166 -1.46 14.36 8.10
CA ILE A 166 -1.56 13.61 9.36
C ILE A 166 -0.33 13.88 10.23
N PHE A 167 0.87 13.75 9.67
CA PHE A 167 2.12 14.05 10.37
C PHE A 167 2.13 15.44 11.00
N LEU A 168 1.75 16.48 10.26
CA LEU A 168 1.71 17.84 10.78
C LEU A 168 0.66 17.98 11.90
N ALA A 169 -0.53 17.40 11.73
CA ALA A 169 -1.61 17.46 12.71
C ALA A 169 -1.29 16.72 14.02
N THR A 170 -0.64 15.56 13.94
CA THR A 170 -0.25 14.77 15.11
C THR A 170 0.98 15.35 15.81
N ARG A 171 1.93 15.92 15.04
CA ARG A 171 3.06 16.68 15.62
C ARG A 171 2.58 17.89 16.40
N ALA A 172 1.57 18.61 15.90
CA ALA A 172 0.96 19.74 16.62
C ALA A 172 0.27 19.31 17.93
N GLN A 173 -0.08 18.04 18.08
CA GLN A 173 -0.63 17.45 19.30
C GLN A 173 0.45 16.91 20.27
N GLY A 174 1.73 17.17 20.00
CA GLY A 174 2.84 16.83 20.89
C GLY A 174 3.52 15.48 20.61
N VAL A 175 3.18 14.80 19.52
CA VAL A 175 3.89 13.57 19.10
C VAL A 175 5.32 13.92 18.70
N LYS A 176 6.28 13.16 19.22
CA LYS A 176 7.70 13.34 18.93
C LYS A 176 8.04 12.59 17.65
N TYR A 177 8.73 13.25 16.73
CA TYR A 177 9.22 12.63 15.50
C TYR A 177 10.73 12.72 15.46
N ILE A 178 11.39 11.57 15.46
CA ILE A 178 12.84 11.43 15.33
C ILE A 178 13.13 10.88 13.94
N LEU A 179 13.77 11.68 13.10
CA LEU A 179 13.94 11.43 11.67
C LEU A 179 15.42 11.28 11.30
N GLY A 180 15.69 10.81 10.08
CA GLY A 180 17.04 10.67 9.54
C GLY A 180 17.89 9.64 10.28
N ALA A 181 19.20 9.87 10.36
CA ALA A 181 20.13 8.97 11.05
C ALA A 181 19.79 8.78 12.55
N ALA A 182 19.18 9.77 13.19
CA ALA A 182 18.73 9.69 14.58
C ALA A 182 17.45 8.85 14.77
N GLY A 183 16.66 8.67 13.71
CA GLY A 183 15.43 7.87 13.66
C GLY A 183 15.56 6.53 12.94
N ALA A 184 16.66 6.31 12.23
CA ALA A 184 16.95 5.07 11.51
C ALA A 184 17.27 3.93 12.50
N VAL A 185 16.24 3.20 12.92
CA VAL A 185 16.37 2.05 13.83
C VAL A 185 17.16 0.91 13.19
N SER A 186 18.18 0.41 13.90
CA SER A 186 19.00 -0.73 13.49
C SER A 186 18.61 -2.02 14.22
N GLU A 187 18.17 -1.93 15.47
CA GLU A 187 17.78 -3.10 16.27
C GLU A 187 16.77 -2.77 17.37
N ILE A 188 15.97 -3.77 17.76
CA ILE A 188 15.19 -3.76 18.99
C ILE A 188 16.05 -4.38 20.09
N VAL A 189 16.19 -3.68 21.21
CA VAL A 189 17.01 -4.14 22.34
C VAL A 189 16.13 -4.91 23.31
N TYR A 190 16.57 -6.10 23.71
CA TYR A 190 15.79 -7.00 24.56
C TYR A 190 16.50 -7.31 25.89
N GLU A 191 15.71 -7.57 26.92
CA GLU A 191 16.11 -8.35 28.10
C GLU A 191 15.55 -9.77 28.04
N LYS A 192 16.25 -10.70 28.69
CA LYS A 192 15.76 -12.07 28.88
C LYS A 192 14.68 -12.10 29.95
N THR A 193 13.63 -12.87 29.71
CA THR A 193 12.58 -13.18 30.69
C THR A 193 12.54 -14.68 30.93
N SER A 194 11.79 -15.15 31.93
CA SER A 194 11.63 -16.58 32.20
C SER A 194 10.96 -17.35 31.07
N SER A 195 10.19 -16.69 30.21
CA SER A 195 9.41 -17.28 29.12
C SER A 195 9.78 -16.74 27.72
N GLY A 196 10.89 -16.00 27.60
CA GLY A 196 11.33 -15.45 26.32
C GLY A 196 12.18 -14.19 26.48
N ARG A 197 11.77 -13.12 25.80
CA ARG A 197 12.44 -11.82 25.84
C ARG A 197 11.42 -10.70 25.95
N LYS A 198 11.85 -9.54 26.44
CA LYS A 198 11.03 -8.32 26.50
C LYS A 198 11.82 -7.15 25.95
N ALA A 199 11.21 -6.32 25.11
CA ALA A 199 11.82 -5.13 24.57
C ALA A 199 12.07 -4.11 25.68
N LYS A 200 13.24 -3.50 25.64
CA LYS A 200 13.65 -2.36 26.48
C LYS A 200 13.63 -1.04 25.72
N GLY A 201 13.48 -1.09 24.40
CA GLY A 201 13.63 0.06 23.52
C GLY A 201 14.26 -0.32 22.18
N VAL A 202 14.74 0.69 21.46
CA VAL A 202 15.38 0.54 20.15
C VAL A 202 16.72 1.27 20.11
N LYS A 203 17.64 0.75 19.30
CA LYS A 203 18.89 1.42 18.95
C LYS A 203 18.86 1.85 17.51
N THR A 204 19.42 3.01 17.22
CA THR A 204 19.50 3.57 15.86
C THR A 204 20.88 3.40 15.25
N THR A 205 20.97 3.58 13.94
CA THR A 205 22.22 3.50 13.17
C THR A 205 23.26 4.54 13.62
N SER A 206 22.83 5.65 14.21
CA SER A 206 23.70 6.65 14.86
C SER A 206 24.16 6.25 16.27
N GLY A 207 23.74 5.10 16.78
CA GLY A 207 24.11 4.57 18.10
C GLY A 207 23.21 5.05 19.25
N LEU A 208 22.23 5.93 19.00
CA LEU A 208 21.30 6.41 20.02
C LEU A 208 20.34 5.30 20.47
N PHE A 209 20.06 5.27 21.78
CA PHE A 209 19.12 4.35 22.40
C PHE A 209 17.87 5.08 22.90
N TYR A 210 16.70 4.58 22.53
CA TYR A 210 15.40 5.12 22.97
C TYR A 210 14.68 4.05 23.79
N PRO A 211 14.48 4.26 25.11
CA PRO A 211 13.85 3.29 25.98
C PRO A 211 12.34 3.21 25.75
N SER A 212 11.77 1.99 25.81
CA SER A 212 10.33 1.77 25.78
C SER A 212 9.95 0.36 26.19
N ASN A 213 8.80 0.22 26.83
CA ASN A 213 8.18 -1.08 27.15
C ASN A 213 7.33 -1.63 26.00
N LEU A 214 6.92 -0.77 25.06
CA LEU A 214 6.19 -1.16 23.85
C LEU A 214 6.87 -0.56 22.62
N VAL A 215 7.23 -1.43 21.68
CA VAL A 215 7.75 -1.04 20.36
C VAL A 215 6.77 -1.53 19.30
N VAL A 216 6.15 -0.59 18.58
CA VAL A 216 5.31 -0.86 17.42
C VAL A 216 6.16 -0.76 16.17
N VAL A 217 6.26 -1.84 15.40
CA VAL A 217 7.07 -1.93 14.17
C VAL A 217 6.15 -1.85 12.97
N SER A 218 6.26 -0.78 12.17
CA SER A 218 5.39 -0.49 11.02
C SER A 218 6.18 -0.10 9.76
N VAL A 219 7.28 -0.82 9.52
CA VAL A 219 8.30 -0.50 8.49
C VAL A 219 8.02 -1.14 7.12
N GLY A 220 6.79 -1.60 6.86
CA GLY A 220 6.38 -2.16 5.57
C GLY A 220 7.29 -3.29 5.07
N ALA A 221 7.75 -3.17 3.82
CA ALA A 221 8.62 -4.14 3.15
C ALA A 221 9.99 -4.34 3.83
N ALA A 222 10.39 -3.45 4.74
CA ALA A 222 11.63 -3.59 5.52
C ALA A 222 11.46 -4.45 6.79
N GLY A 223 10.27 -5.01 7.03
CA GLY A 223 9.92 -5.75 8.26
C GLY A 223 10.94 -6.82 8.64
N ALA A 224 11.35 -7.65 7.68
CA ALA A 224 12.29 -8.75 7.90
C ALA A 224 13.72 -8.30 8.26
N LYS A 225 14.08 -7.03 8.04
CA LYS A 225 15.38 -6.49 8.48
C LYS A 225 15.40 -6.22 9.98
N LEU A 226 14.27 -5.80 10.55
CA LEU A 226 14.17 -5.44 11.97
C LEU A 226 13.61 -6.57 12.85
N VAL A 227 12.73 -7.40 12.29
CA VAL A 227 12.15 -8.59 12.95
C VAL A 227 12.38 -9.79 12.04
N PRO A 228 13.57 -10.42 12.05
CA PRO A 228 13.93 -11.48 11.11
C PRO A 228 12.98 -12.67 11.08
N GLU A 229 12.29 -12.96 12.20
CA GLU A 229 11.33 -14.06 12.30
C GLU A 229 10.12 -13.89 11.36
N ILE A 230 9.81 -12.66 10.93
CA ILE A 230 8.72 -12.41 9.97
C ILE A 230 9.07 -12.79 8.54
N GLY A 231 10.35 -12.96 8.19
CA GLY A 231 10.79 -13.16 6.80
C GLY A 231 10.20 -14.40 6.10
N LYS A 232 9.60 -15.32 6.86
CA LYS A 232 8.88 -16.51 6.34
C LYS A 232 7.38 -16.28 6.11
N GLN A 233 6.85 -15.17 6.59
CA GLN A 233 5.44 -14.77 6.51
C GLN A 233 5.24 -13.54 5.63
N LEU A 234 6.33 -12.90 5.21
CA LEU A 234 6.32 -11.61 4.55
C LEU A 234 7.29 -11.60 3.38
N VAL A 235 6.80 -11.26 2.19
CA VAL A 235 7.62 -11.11 0.97
C VAL A 235 7.69 -9.63 0.63
N ALA A 236 8.88 -9.04 0.65
CA ALA A 236 9.08 -7.71 0.07
C ALA A 236 8.86 -7.79 -1.44
N LYS A 237 7.86 -7.08 -1.94
CA LYS A 237 7.48 -7.05 -3.35
C LYS A 237 7.36 -5.62 -3.84
N SER A 238 7.51 -5.41 -5.13
CA SER A 238 7.29 -4.10 -5.75
C SER A 238 6.44 -4.15 -7.01
N TRP A 239 5.89 -2.99 -7.34
CA TRP A 239 5.29 -2.69 -8.64
C TRP A 239 5.88 -1.42 -9.21
N SER A 240 5.85 -1.33 -10.53
CA SER A 240 6.28 -0.13 -11.23
C SER A 240 5.29 1.02 -11.10
N VAL A 241 5.85 2.22 -11.09
CA VAL A 241 5.14 3.49 -11.18
C VAL A 241 5.86 4.33 -12.21
N ALA A 242 5.09 4.92 -13.13
CA ALA A 242 5.58 5.85 -14.12
C ALA A 242 4.63 7.04 -14.22
N HIS A 243 5.09 8.13 -14.83
CA HIS A 243 4.28 9.33 -15.00
C HIS A 243 4.42 9.87 -16.41
N LEU A 244 3.36 10.51 -16.91
CA LEU A 244 3.43 11.44 -18.02
C LEU A 244 3.44 12.86 -17.46
N HIS A 245 4.27 13.74 -18.03
CA HIS A 245 4.22 15.16 -17.74
C HIS A 245 3.36 15.85 -18.80
N LEU A 246 2.28 16.48 -18.35
CA LEU A 246 1.31 17.17 -19.20
C LEU A 246 1.54 18.68 -19.16
N THR A 247 0.96 19.41 -20.12
CA THR A 247 0.80 20.86 -20.03
C THR A 247 -0.38 21.21 -19.11
N ASP A 248 -0.49 22.48 -18.72
CA ASP A 248 -1.64 22.95 -17.91
C ASP A 248 -2.98 22.72 -18.62
N ASP A 249 -3.05 22.95 -19.94
CA ASP A 249 -4.27 22.73 -20.73
C ASP A 249 -4.65 21.26 -20.80
N GLU A 250 -3.66 20.38 -21.02
CA GLU A 250 -3.87 18.92 -21.04
C GLU A 250 -4.31 18.41 -19.65
N THR A 251 -3.67 18.89 -18.58
CA THR A 251 -4.05 18.60 -17.21
C THR A 251 -5.48 19.05 -16.92
N SER A 252 -5.84 20.27 -17.34
CA SER A 252 -7.18 20.82 -17.16
C SER A 252 -8.23 20.02 -17.93
N ALA A 253 -7.92 19.60 -19.16
CA ALA A 253 -8.84 18.82 -20.00
C ALA A 253 -9.18 17.44 -19.40
N LEU A 254 -8.24 16.84 -18.66
CA LEU A 254 -8.41 15.54 -18.01
C LEU A 254 -8.89 15.61 -16.56
N ARG A 255 -9.15 16.80 -16.02
CA ARG A 255 -9.61 16.95 -14.64
C ARG A 255 -10.95 16.22 -14.44
N GLY A 256 -11.05 15.49 -13.33
CA GLY A 256 -12.25 14.77 -12.92
C GLY A 256 -12.52 13.48 -13.68
N ILE A 257 -11.60 13.00 -14.53
CA ILE A 257 -11.73 11.62 -15.06
C ILE A 257 -11.69 10.62 -13.90
N PRO A 258 -12.46 9.52 -13.97
CA PRO A 258 -12.38 8.48 -12.97
C PRO A 258 -11.01 7.79 -13.00
N VAL A 259 -10.68 7.13 -11.91
CA VAL A 259 -9.57 6.17 -11.91
C VAL A 259 -9.89 5.12 -12.97
N THR A 260 -9.00 4.97 -13.95
CA THR A 260 -9.22 4.09 -15.10
C THR A 260 -8.33 2.89 -14.99
N TYR A 261 -8.93 1.70 -14.95
CA TYR A 261 -8.25 0.47 -14.62
C TYR A 261 -8.63 -0.64 -15.61
N ALA A 262 -7.64 -1.18 -16.32
CA ALA A 262 -7.75 -2.45 -17.05
C ALA A 262 -6.93 -3.51 -16.32
N ARG A 263 -7.57 -4.58 -15.85
CA ARG A 263 -6.89 -5.61 -15.03
C ARG A 263 -5.71 -6.29 -15.71
N ASP A 264 -5.71 -6.32 -17.04
CA ASP A 264 -4.71 -6.96 -17.89
C ASP A 264 -3.65 -5.99 -18.43
N LEU A 265 -3.81 -4.67 -18.22
CA LEU A 265 -2.86 -3.66 -18.69
C LEU A 265 -2.30 -2.79 -17.55
N GLY A 266 -3.14 -2.16 -16.75
CA GLY A 266 -2.69 -1.13 -15.84
C GLY A 266 -3.80 -0.19 -15.42
N PHE A 267 -3.42 0.85 -14.68
CA PHE A 267 -4.32 1.89 -14.27
C PHE A 267 -3.64 3.26 -14.21
N PHE A 268 -4.46 4.30 -14.28
CA PHE A 268 -4.05 5.69 -14.06
C PHE A 268 -5.15 6.49 -13.36
N PHE A 269 -4.77 7.69 -12.93
CA PHE A 269 -5.62 8.66 -12.24
C PHE A 269 -5.78 9.91 -13.10
N GLU A 270 -6.68 10.81 -12.71
CA GLU A 270 -6.60 12.19 -13.22
C GLU A 270 -5.22 12.80 -12.90
N PRO A 271 -4.71 13.71 -13.75
CA PRO A 271 -3.43 14.35 -13.51
C PRO A 271 -3.48 15.27 -12.29
N ASP A 272 -2.40 15.30 -11.50
CA ASP A 272 -2.31 16.21 -10.36
C ASP A 272 -2.12 17.66 -10.86
N PRO A 273 -3.06 18.59 -10.57
CA PRO A 273 -2.99 19.96 -11.05
C PRO A 273 -1.84 20.79 -10.47
N LYS A 274 -1.15 20.31 -9.43
CA LYS A 274 0.02 20.99 -8.88
C LYS A 274 1.32 20.59 -9.57
N THR A 275 1.39 19.37 -10.10
CA THR A 275 2.62 18.82 -10.69
C THR A 275 2.50 18.55 -12.18
N ASN A 276 1.30 18.61 -12.75
CA ASN A 276 0.98 18.18 -14.11
C ASN A 276 1.40 16.74 -14.42
N LEU A 277 1.49 15.89 -13.40
CA LEU A 277 1.85 14.50 -13.57
C LEU A 277 0.60 13.63 -13.60
N LEU A 278 0.45 12.86 -14.67
CA LEU A 278 -0.50 11.76 -14.75
C LEU A 278 0.22 10.47 -14.39
N LYS A 279 -0.15 9.86 -13.26
CA LYS A 279 0.50 8.65 -12.76
C LYS A 279 -0.12 7.40 -13.38
N LEU A 280 0.73 6.46 -13.81
CA LEU A 280 0.35 5.16 -14.33
C LEU A 280 1.07 4.03 -13.59
N CYS A 281 0.38 2.90 -13.46
CA CYS A 281 0.90 1.66 -12.89
C CYS A 281 0.49 0.47 -13.77
N PRO A 282 1.43 -0.39 -14.20
CA PRO A 282 1.12 -1.60 -14.95
C PRO A 282 0.49 -2.66 -14.03
N MET A 283 -0.21 -3.62 -14.64
CA MET A 283 -0.72 -4.79 -13.94
C MET A 283 0.20 -6.00 -14.12
N GLY A 284 0.56 -6.67 -13.02
CA GLY A 284 1.38 -7.88 -13.08
C GLY A 284 1.65 -8.50 -11.72
N GLY A 285 2.40 -9.61 -11.71
CA GLY A 285 2.77 -10.36 -10.51
C GLY A 285 3.73 -9.61 -9.56
N GLY A 286 4.37 -8.55 -10.06
CA GLY A 286 5.31 -7.71 -9.34
C GLY A 286 6.72 -8.30 -9.27
N PHE A 287 7.63 -7.56 -8.62
CA PHE A 287 9.04 -7.91 -8.53
C PHE A 287 9.47 -8.14 -7.09
N ILE A 288 10.22 -9.22 -6.88
CA ILE A 288 10.79 -9.60 -5.58
C ILE A 288 12.31 -9.48 -5.63
N ASN A 289 12.97 -9.44 -4.48
CA ASN A 289 14.43 -9.41 -4.40
C ASN A 289 14.91 -10.37 -3.32
N THR A 290 14.95 -11.64 -3.68
CA THR A 290 15.22 -12.75 -2.76
C THR A 290 16.72 -12.87 -2.49
N ASP A 291 17.10 -12.89 -1.21
CA ASP A 291 18.44 -13.27 -0.82
C ASP A 291 18.63 -14.80 -1.02
N PRO A 292 19.52 -15.24 -1.93
CA PRO A 292 19.69 -16.65 -2.24
C PRO A 292 20.21 -17.48 -1.06
N LYS A 293 20.80 -16.86 -0.04
CA LYS A 293 21.30 -17.55 1.16
C LYS A 293 20.19 -17.85 2.17
N THR A 294 19.23 -16.94 2.31
CA THR A 294 18.19 -17.02 3.34
C THR A 294 16.82 -17.39 2.79
N GLY A 295 16.60 -17.20 1.49
CA GLY A 295 15.29 -17.33 0.84
C GLY A 295 14.32 -16.21 1.20
N ILE A 296 14.78 -15.15 1.88
CA ILE A 296 13.95 -14.04 2.32
C ILE A 296 14.04 -12.92 1.29
N SER A 297 12.89 -12.35 0.93
CA SER A 297 12.84 -11.21 0.03
C SER A 297 13.00 -9.88 0.77
N HIS A 298 13.87 -9.02 0.25
CA HIS A 298 14.21 -7.73 0.87
C HIS A 298 14.10 -6.58 -0.12
N ALA A 299 13.40 -5.51 0.27
CA ALA A 299 13.47 -4.26 -0.49
C ALA A 299 14.93 -3.73 -0.53
N PRO A 300 15.36 -3.16 -1.67
CA PRO A 300 16.63 -2.48 -1.83
C PRO A 300 16.95 -1.48 -0.71
N THR A 301 18.23 -1.29 -0.43
CA THR A 301 18.72 -0.30 0.55
C THR A 301 19.10 1.04 -0.08
N ASP A 302 19.11 1.14 -1.41
CA ASP A 302 19.31 2.37 -2.18
C ASP A 302 18.12 2.59 -3.12
N LEU A 303 17.51 3.78 -3.07
CA LEU A 303 16.40 4.16 -3.94
C LEU A 303 16.78 4.11 -5.43
N LYS A 304 18.06 4.30 -5.77
CA LYS A 304 18.54 4.23 -7.16
C LYS A 304 18.36 2.85 -7.78
N GLN A 305 18.43 1.79 -6.98
CA GLN A 305 18.20 0.42 -7.44
C GLN A 305 16.73 0.16 -7.83
N SER A 306 15.83 1.07 -7.46
CA SER A 306 14.42 1.04 -7.83
C SER A 306 14.07 2.08 -8.90
N ALA A 307 14.98 2.97 -9.29
CA ALA A 307 14.69 4.16 -10.10
C ALA A 307 14.64 3.87 -11.62
N PHE A 308 13.86 2.88 -12.04
CA PHE A 308 13.67 2.50 -13.44
C PHE A 308 12.27 1.94 -13.69
N LEU A 309 11.96 1.67 -14.96
CA LEU A 309 10.74 0.99 -15.42
C LEU A 309 11.20 -0.23 -16.23
N PRO A 310 10.81 -1.46 -15.86
CA PRO A 310 11.08 -2.66 -16.65
C PRO A 310 10.49 -2.55 -18.06
N GLU A 311 11.15 -3.15 -19.05
CA GLU A 311 10.72 -3.04 -20.46
C GLU A 311 9.32 -3.61 -20.71
N GLY A 312 8.98 -4.74 -20.07
CA GLY A 312 7.65 -5.35 -20.17
C GLY A 312 6.54 -4.43 -19.63
N ASP A 313 6.79 -3.83 -18.46
CA ASP A 313 5.91 -2.85 -17.82
C ASP A 313 5.75 -1.60 -18.67
N GLU A 314 6.83 -1.10 -19.30
CA GLU A 314 6.76 0.03 -20.22
C GLU A 314 5.86 -0.29 -21.43
N LYS A 315 6.04 -1.45 -22.08
CA LYS A 315 5.20 -1.87 -23.21
C LYS A 315 3.73 -1.96 -22.82
N GLN A 316 3.43 -2.48 -21.63
CA GLN A 316 2.06 -2.60 -21.14
C GLN A 316 1.42 -1.23 -20.88
N LEU A 317 2.15 -0.30 -20.25
CA LEU A 317 1.69 1.08 -20.05
C LEU A 317 1.51 1.84 -21.37
N ARG A 318 2.39 1.63 -22.36
CA ARG A 318 2.25 2.21 -23.71
C ARG A 318 0.95 1.76 -24.36
N GLU A 319 0.61 0.48 -24.23
CA GLU A 319 -0.64 -0.05 -24.77
C GLU A 319 -1.86 0.52 -24.04
N LEU A 320 -1.81 0.62 -22.70
CA LEU A 320 -2.86 1.30 -21.92
C LEU A 320 -3.10 2.72 -22.44
N VAL A 321 -2.05 3.54 -22.53
CA VAL A 321 -2.15 4.94 -23.01
C VAL A 321 -2.65 4.99 -24.45
N ARG A 322 -2.17 4.11 -25.34
CA ARG A 322 -2.62 4.07 -26.74
C ARG A 322 -4.13 3.78 -26.85
N GLN A 323 -4.67 2.94 -25.97
CA GLN A 323 -6.08 2.56 -25.99
C GLN A 323 -6.99 3.59 -25.31
N THR A 324 -6.48 4.34 -24.31
CA THR A 324 -7.29 5.25 -23.47
C THR A 324 -7.04 6.74 -23.71
N LEU A 325 -5.81 7.15 -23.98
CA LEU A 325 -5.37 8.53 -24.16
C LEU A 325 -4.36 8.63 -25.34
N PRO A 326 -4.81 8.33 -26.58
CA PRO A 326 -3.91 8.13 -27.73
C PRO A 326 -3.03 9.35 -28.06
N GLN A 327 -3.47 10.56 -27.72
CA GLN A 327 -2.69 11.79 -27.88
C GLN A 327 -1.38 11.81 -27.09
N PHE A 328 -1.21 10.92 -26.09
CA PHE A 328 0.00 10.79 -25.30
C PHE A 328 0.76 9.48 -25.54
N ALA A 329 0.38 8.66 -26.53
CA ALA A 329 0.92 7.31 -26.74
C ALA A 329 2.46 7.27 -26.79
N ASP A 330 3.08 8.25 -27.45
CA ASP A 330 4.52 8.33 -27.65
C ASP A 330 5.24 9.26 -26.65
N ARG A 331 4.51 9.86 -25.69
CA ARG A 331 5.09 10.80 -24.73
C ARG A 331 6.01 10.08 -23.72
N PRO A 332 7.25 10.54 -23.48
CA PRO A 332 8.17 9.82 -22.60
C PRO A 332 7.64 9.69 -21.17
N PHE A 333 7.84 8.51 -20.57
CA PHE A 333 7.56 8.30 -19.16
C PHE A 333 8.67 8.93 -18.31
N VAL A 334 8.27 9.68 -17.29
CA VAL A 334 9.14 10.34 -16.31
C VAL A 334 8.89 9.76 -14.91
N LYS A 335 9.81 10.05 -13.98
CA LYS A 335 9.73 9.61 -12.57
C LYS A 335 9.39 8.12 -12.43
N LYS A 336 10.16 7.30 -13.14
CA LYS A 336 10.05 5.84 -13.19
C LYS A 336 10.62 5.25 -11.91
N THR A 337 9.85 4.42 -11.20
CA THR A 337 10.31 3.78 -9.98
C THR A 337 9.58 2.48 -9.68
N LEU A 338 10.24 1.57 -8.98
CA LEU A 338 9.63 0.45 -8.28
C LEU A 338 9.21 0.89 -6.87
N CYS A 339 7.94 0.65 -6.51
CA CYS A 339 7.35 0.96 -5.22
C CYS A 339 7.23 -0.32 -4.39
N TRP A 340 7.91 -0.39 -3.24
CA TRP A 340 8.01 -1.61 -2.41
C TRP A 340 6.97 -1.69 -1.29
N PHE A 341 6.27 -2.81 -1.24
CA PHE A 341 5.28 -3.20 -0.24
C PHE A 341 5.55 -4.62 0.27
N ALA A 342 4.71 -5.13 1.16
CA ALA A 342 4.93 -6.41 1.82
C ALA A 342 3.72 -7.34 1.68
N ASP A 343 3.91 -8.47 0.98
CA ASP A 343 2.90 -9.50 0.78
C ASP A 343 2.89 -10.54 1.90
N THR A 344 1.69 -11.00 2.23
CA THR A 344 1.44 -12.24 2.98
C THR A 344 0.69 -13.23 2.09
N ALA A 345 0.68 -14.51 2.48
CA ALA A 345 0.28 -15.59 1.57
C ALA A 345 -1.21 -15.66 1.27
N ASP A 346 -1.98 -15.14 2.18
CA ASP A 346 -3.42 -14.99 2.14
C ASP A 346 -3.82 -13.54 1.80
N SER A 347 -2.85 -12.67 1.50
CA SER A 347 -3.04 -11.22 1.37
C SER A 347 -3.60 -10.54 2.63
N ASP A 348 -3.59 -11.21 3.80
CA ASP A 348 -4.05 -10.62 5.05
C ASP A 348 -2.99 -9.76 5.72
N PHE A 349 -3.42 -8.72 6.45
CA PHE A 349 -2.51 -7.96 7.30
C PHE A 349 -1.85 -8.83 8.37
N ILE A 350 -0.75 -8.36 8.93
CA ILE A 350 -0.20 -8.86 10.18
C ILE A 350 -0.22 -7.70 11.17
N ILE A 351 -1.06 -7.81 12.19
CA ILE A 351 -1.28 -6.83 13.24
C ILE A 351 -1.29 -7.61 14.56
N ASP A 352 -0.12 -7.96 15.06
CA ASP A 352 -0.04 -8.78 16.28
C ASP A 352 1.30 -8.64 17.00
N TYR A 353 1.35 -9.14 18.23
CA TYR A 353 2.58 -9.21 18.98
C TYR A 353 3.55 -10.23 18.37
N VAL A 354 4.83 -9.88 18.29
CA VAL A 354 5.89 -10.82 17.90
C VAL A 354 5.99 -11.89 18.98
N LEU A 355 6.02 -13.17 18.57
CA LEU A 355 6.08 -14.28 19.51
C LEU A 355 7.31 -14.21 20.42
N ASN A 356 7.13 -14.72 21.64
CA ASN A 356 8.16 -14.77 22.68
C ASN A 356 8.73 -13.40 23.08
N THR A 357 8.04 -12.29 22.76
CA THR A 357 8.43 -10.94 23.17
C THR A 357 7.70 -10.43 24.41
N SER A 358 7.03 -11.28 25.18
CA SER A 358 6.24 -10.87 26.36
C SER A 358 5.28 -9.70 26.06
N SER A 359 4.67 -9.72 24.86
CA SER A 359 3.76 -8.67 24.34
C SER A 359 4.35 -7.25 24.35
N SER A 360 5.67 -7.12 24.16
CA SER A 360 6.38 -5.82 24.13
C SER A 360 6.77 -5.34 22.73
N VAL A 361 6.62 -6.19 21.71
CA VAL A 361 6.82 -5.81 20.31
C VAL A 361 5.55 -6.12 19.53
N LEU A 362 4.92 -5.08 18.99
CA LEU A 362 3.77 -5.18 18.11
C LEU A 362 4.23 -4.98 16.67
N PHE A 363 3.86 -5.87 15.74
CA PHE A 363 4.28 -5.81 14.36
C PHE A 363 3.09 -5.54 13.42
N LEU A 364 3.26 -4.56 12.53
CA LEU A 364 2.28 -4.07 11.57
C LEU A 364 2.86 -4.15 10.14
N SER A 365 2.39 -5.09 9.34
CA SER A 365 2.79 -5.22 7.93
C SER A 365 1.77 -6.05 7.14
N GLY A 366 2.18 -6.63 6.01
CA GLY A 366 1.33 -7.45 5.17
C GLY A 366 0.29 -6.62 4.41
N ASP A 367 0.63 -5.38 4.07
CA ASP A 367 -0.27 -4.47 3.35
C ASP A 367 -0.69 -5.03 1.98
N SER A 368 0.06 -6.01 1.47
CA SER A 368 -0.20 -6.82 0.29
C SER A 368 -0.63 -6.00 -0.94
N GLY A 369 -0.10 -4.78 -1.07
CA GLY A 369 -0.40 -3.89 -2.18
C GLY A 369 -1.81 -3.29 -2.17
N HIS A 370 -2.58 -3.44 -1.09
CA HIS A 370 -3.94 -2.87 -0.95
C HIS A 370 -4.18 -2.12 0.37
N GLY A 371 -3.18 -2.04 1.27
CA GLY A 371 -3.36 -1.49 2.61
C GLY A 371 -3.63 0.02 2.71
N PHE A 372 -3.20 0.84 1.74
CA PHE A 372 -3.28 2.30 1.87
C PHE A 372 -4.71 2.83 2.03
N LYS A 373 -5.70 2.24 1.37
CA LYS A 373 -7.09 2.71 1.47
C LYS A 373 -7.65 2.62 2.89
N PHE A 374 -7.06 1.78 3.74
CA PHE A 374 -7.45 1.65 5.14
C PHE A 374 -6.72 2.66 6.05
N PHE A 375 -5.88 3.55 5.50
CA PHE A 375 -5.13 4.54 6.26
C PHE A 375 -5.98 5.31 7.31
N PRO A 376 -7.23 5.71 7.05
CA PRO A 376 -8.04 6.39 8.06
C PRO A 376 -8.51 5.53 9.24
N ILE A 377 -8.49 4.20 9.11
CA ILE A 377 -9.05 3.27 10.11
C ILE A 377 -8.02 2.28 10.67
N PHE A 378 -6.88 2.09 10.01
CA PHE A 378 -5.91 1.04 10.32
C PHE A 378 -5.41 1.06 11.77
N GLY A 379 -5.15 2.26 12.31
CA GLY A 379 -4.74 2.45 13.69
C GLY A 379 -5.80 2.05 14.71
N GLY A 380 -7.06 1.94 14.29
CA GLY A 380 -8.17 1.43 15.10
C GLY A 380 -7.91 -0.02 15.51
N PHE A 381 -7.45 -0.85 14.57
CA PHE A 381 -7.13 -2.26 14.84
C PHE A 381 -5.99 -2.42 15.85
N VAL A 382 -5.00 -1.52 15.80
CA VAL A 382 -3.91 -1.46 16.79
C VAL A 382 -4.44 -1.06 18.16
N LYS A 383 -5.26 -0.01 18.21
CA LYS A 383 -5.89 0.46 19.44
C LYS A 383 -6.76 -0.63 20.07
N ASP A 384 -7.54 -1.36 19.26
CA ASP A 384 -8.39 -2.45 19.73
C ASP A 384 -7.56 -3.62 20.29
N LEU A 385 -6.44 -3.98 19.65
CA LEU A 385 -5.49 -4.98 20.17
C LEU A 385 -4.86 -4.55 21.51
N LEU A 386 -4.40 -3.30 21.63
CA LEU A 386 -3.85 -2.80 22.90
C LEU A 386 -4.88 -2.79 24.05
N GLN A 387 -6.18 -2.71 23.71
CA GLN A 387 -7.29 -2.69 24.67
C GLN A 387 -7.97 -4.06 24.83
N SER A 388 -7.50 -5.09 24.12
CA SER A 388 -8.04 -6.44 24.17
C SER A 388 -7.87 -7.04 25.58
N GLU A 389 -8.98 -7.46 26.19
CA GLU A 389 -8.96 -8.13 27.51
C GLU A 389 -8.16 -9.43 27.48
N LYS A 390 -8.21 -10.14 26.35
CA LYS A 390 -7.46 -11.39 26.13
C LYS A 390 -5.98 -11.15 25.84
N GLY A 391 -5.58 -9.91 25.53
CA GLY A 391 -4.23 -9.59 25.06
C GLY A 391 -3.89 -10.23 23.71
N GLU A 392 -4.90 -10.58 22.93
CA GLU A 392 -4.80 -11.18 21.61
C GLU A 392 -5.45 -10.29 20.56
N GLN A 393 -4.95 -10.35 19.32
CA GLN A 393 -5.57 -9.72 18.15
C GLN A 393 -7.00 -10.27 17.96
N PRO A 394 -8.05 -9.41 18.02
CA PRO A 394 -9.43 -9.82 17.81
C PRO A 394 -9.68 -10.54 16.48
N GLU A 395 -9.07 -10.06 15.39
CA GLU A 395 -9.21 -10.69 14.08
C GLU A 395 -8.18 -11.82 13.90
N ALA A 396 -8.64 -13.07 13.90
CA ALA A 396 -7.77 -14.23 13.83
C ALA A 396 -6.87 -14.26 12.59
N ARG A 397 -7.33 -13.74 11.46
CA ARG A 397 -6.57 -13.68 10.20
C ARG A 397 -5.37 -12.72 10.26
N TRP A 398 -5.40 -11.73 11.14
CA TRP A 398 -4.33 -10.74 11.30
C TRP A 398 -3.29 -11.11 12.35
N ARG A 399 -3.46 -12.26 13.00
CA ARG A 399 -2.53 -12.76 14.01
C ARG A 399 -1.17 -13.13 13.42
N TRP A 400 -0.16 -13.19 14.29
CA TRP A 400 1.14 -13.73 13.93
C TRP A 400 1.00 -15.19 13.47
N LYS A 401 1.52 -15.52 12.28
CA LYS A 401 1.28 -16.81 11.62
C LYS A 401 2.37 -17.82 11.99
N ASN A 402 1.97 -18.92 12.61
CA ASN A 402 2.86 -20.06 12.90
C ASN A 402 2.93 -20.99 11.70
N ARG A 403 3.66 -20.61 10.65
CA ARG A 403 3.91 -21.53 9.53
C ARG A 403 4.90 -22.61 9.94
N LYS A 404 4.48 -23.87 9.87
CA LYS A 404 5.40 -25.02 9.95
C LYS A 404 6.38 -24.94 8.78
N THR A 405 7.62 -25.36 9.03
CA THR A 405 8.78 -25.24 8.14
C THR A 405 8.58 -25.79 6.73
N ASP A 406 7.63 -26.70 6.52
CA ASP A 406 7.43 -27.39 5.24
C ASP A 406 6.44 -26.70 4.29
N GLU A 407 5.60 -25.78 4.78
CA GLU A 407 4.67 -24.98 3.95
C GLU A 407 5.31 -23.72 3.36
N ALA A 408 6.55 -23.41 3.79
CA ALA A 408 7.31 -22.24 3.33
C ALA A 408 8.05 -22.47 1.99
N LYS A 409 8.00 -23.68 1.42
CA LYS A 409 8.66 -24.06 0.15
C LYS A 409 7.78 -23.84 -1.09
N GLY A 410 7.07 -22.72 -1.18
CA GLY A 410 6.26 -22.38 -2.35
C GLY A 410 6.45 -20.93 -2.78
N ASP A 411 6.37 -20.67 -4.09
CA ASP A 411 6.17 -19.33 -4.65
C ASP A 411 4.74 -18.85 -4.37
N TRP A 412 4.43 -18.63 -3.09
CA TRP A 412 3.08 -18.21 -2.67
C TRP A 412 2.84 -16.71 -2.86
N GLY A 413 3.89 -15.93 -3.17
CA GLY A 413 3.75 -14.53 -3.54
C GLY A 413 3.20 -14.33 -4.96
N GLY A 414 3.36 -15.31 -5.85
CA GLY A 414 2.92 -15.23 -7.25
C GLY A 414 1.41 -15.40 -7.46
N ALA A 415 0.73 -16.22 -6.66
CA ALA A 415 -0.67 -16.61 -6.89
C ALA A 415 -1.62 -16.02 -5.84
N VAL A 416 -2.01 -14.75 -6.03
CA VAL A 416 -3.16 -14.16 -5.32
C VAL A 416 -4.29 -13.94 -6.31
N SER A 417 -5.54 -14.21 -5.89
CA SER A 417 -6.73 -14.29 -6.74
C SER A 417 -7.03 -13.04 -7.60
N TRP A 418 -6.39 -11.92 -7.28
CA TRP A 418 -6.64 -10.61 -7.87
C TRP A 418 -5.44 -10.03 -8.64
N ARG A 419 -4.30 -10.75 -8.73
CA ARG A 419 -3.14 -10.38 -9.56
C ARG A 419 -2.96 -11.35 -10.71
N LEU A 420 -2.41 -10.85 -11.81
CA LEU A 420 -2.12 -11.65 -12.99
C LEU A 420 -0.61 -11.86 -13.13
N GLY A 421 -0.22 -13.07 -13.50
CA GLY A 421 1.17 -13.44 -13.74
C GLY A 421 1.97 -13.73 -12.47
N ASN A 422 3.18 -14.24 -12.66
CA ASN A 422 4.08 -14.64 -11.58
C ASN A 422 5.01 -13.50 -11.18
N SER A 423 5.56 -13.60 -9.96
CA SER A 423 6.62 -12.68 -9.53
C SER A 423 7.89 -12.90 -10.35
N THR A 424 8.67 -11.85 -10.59
CA THR A 424 10.00 -11.94 -11.22
C THR A 424 11.07 -11.40 -10.26
N GLU A 425 12.27 -11.95 -10.28
CA GLU A 425 13.37 -11.43 -9.45
C GLU A 425 13.91 -10.10 -9.99
N LEU A 426 14.26 -9.20 -9.08
CA LEU A 426 14.76 -7.86 -9.40
C LEU A 426 16.01 -7.91 -10.29
N VAL A 427 16.88 -8.90 -10.09
CA VAL A 427 18.11 -9.09 -10.87
C VAL A 427 17.84 -9.35 -12.36
N ASP A 428 16.66 -9.90 -12.69
CA ASP A 428 16.32 -10.28 -14.07
C ASP A 428 15.70 -9.14 -14.88
N ILE A 429 15.32 -8.05 -14.21
CA ILE A 429 14.65 -6.89 -14.84
C ILE A 429 15.49 -5.63 -14.85
N GLN A 430 16.70 -5.66 -14.28
CA GLN A 430 17.58 -4.50 -14.24
C GLN A 430 18.03 -4.07 -15.64
N PRO A 431 18.14 -2.75 -15.92
CA PRO A 431 18.63 -2.26 -17.20
C PRO A 431 20.03 -2.79 -17.53
N VAL A 432 20.25 -3.18 -18.79
CA VAL A 432 21.55 -3.64 -19.30
C VAL A 432 22.60 -2.54 -19.06
N GLY A 433 23.61 -2.84 -18.23
CA GLY A 433 24.71 -1.92 -17.91
C GLY A 433 24.80 -1.49 -16.43
N GLN A 434 23.80 -1.80 -15.61
CA GLN A 434 23.99 -1.85 -14.15
C GLN A 434 24.56 -3.23 -13.81
N THR A 435 25.79 -3.24 -13.31
CA THR A 435 26.59 -4.46 -13.10
C THR A 435 25.82 -5.49 -12.26
N LYS A 436 25.79 -6.75 -12.73
CA LYS A 436 25.48 -7.90 -11.88
C LYS A 436 26.52 -7.90 -10.74
N LEU A 437 26.14 -7.43 -9.55
CA LEU A 437 26.99 -7.45 -8.37
C LEU A 437 27.09 -8.88 -7.81
#